data_AF-A0A927KZM1-F1
#
_entry.id   AF-A0A927KZM1-F1
#
_cell.length_a   1.000
_cell.length_b   1.000
_cell.length_c   1.000
_cell.angle_alpha   90.00
_cell.angle_beta   90.00
_cell.angle_gamma   90.00
#
_symmetry.space_group_name_H-M   'P 1'
#
loop_
_entity.id
_entity.type
_entity.pdbx_description
1 polymer ?
#
loop_
_entity_poly.entity_id
_entity_poly.type
_entity_poly.pdbx_seq_one_letter_code
_entity_poly.pdbx_strand_id
1 'polypeptide(L)'
;MSLQAPEFFAELCLPFHNSTVVDNTYFAAPIPGAPLRLRIDFTRTIHADTYGGLRLAVVHPDRGEIDAVALSFLDHGTFHRRDEATNTRPNTKQHGTFDTYHRPGRPPWEGAVTTGLRDAIEQYTAVWFPGAWTASAPSRAAARTEPTSPAVPVTRSGTRAR
;
A
#
# COMPACT_ATOMS: atom_id res chain seq x y z
N MET A 1 20.59 -9.00 5.04
CA MET A 1 20.31 -7.65 4.50
C MET A 1 18.81 -7.41 4.54
N SER A 2 18.35 -6.15 4.64
CA SER A 2 16.92 -5.81 4.70
C SER A 2 16.27 -5.89 3.31
N LEU A 3 15.01 -6.33 3.23
CA LEU A 3 14.22 -6.27 1.99
C LEU A 3 13.72 -4.85 1.67
N GLN A 4 13.81 -3.92 2.62
CA GLN A 4 13.17 -2.62 2.52
C GLN A 4 11.68 -2.77 2.15
N ALA A 5 11.01 -3.67 2.90
CA ALA A 5 9.63 -4.02 2.68
C ALA A 5 8.67 -2.82 2.86
N PRO A 6 8.82 -1.97 3.91
CA PRO A 6 7.99 -0.77 4.03
C PRO A 6 8.01 0.10 2.78
N GLU A 7 9.18 0.28 2.18
CA GLU A 7 9.38 1.07 0.97
C GLU A 7 8.76 0.38 -0.25
N PHE A 8 8.91 -0.93 -0.42
CA PHE A 8 8.23 -1.66 -1.48
C PHE A 8 6.70 -1.53 -1.39
N PHE A 9 6.13 -1.69 -0.19
CA PHE A 9 4.68 -1.56 0.01
C PHE A 9 4.20 -0.12 -0.18
N ALA A 10 5.04 0.88 0.09
CA ALA A 10 4.73 2.27 -0.23
C ALA A 10 4.63 2.50 -1.75
N GLU A 11 5.51 1.88 -2.56
CA GLU A 11 5.46 1.94 -4.04
C GLU A 11 4.21 1.28 -4.64
N LEU A 12 3.56 0.36 -3.93
CA LEU A 12 2.26 -0.18 -4.34
C LEU A 12 1.13 0.84 -4.15
N CYS A 13 1.34 1.88 -3.33
CA CYS A 13 0.39 2.96 -3.01
C CYS A 13 -0.98 2.45 -2.50
N LEU A 14 -1.02 1.30 -1.81
CA LEU A 14 -2.28 0.66 -1.42
C LEU A 14 -3.17 1.62 -0.59
N PRO A 15 -4.48 1.69 -0.84
CA PRO A 15 -5.32 2.75 -0.29
C PRO A 15 -5.73 2.50 1.18
N PHE A 16 -5.17 1.52 1.88
CA PHE A 16 -5.64 1.12 3.21
C PHE A 16 -5.01 1.97 4.33
N HIS A 17 -5.77 2.91 4.89
CA HIS A 17 -5.31 3.82 5.94
C HIS A 17 -4.93 3.11 7.25
N ASN A 18 -5.66 2.05 7.60
CA ASN A 18 -5.37 1.24 8.78
C ASN A 18 -4.43 0.10 8.39
N SER A 19 -3.17 0.45 8.08
CA SER A 19 -2.14 -0.49 7.67
C SER A 19 -0.81 -0.28 8.38
N THR A 20 0.01 -1.33 8.39
CA THR A 20 1.37 -1.30 8.93
C THR A 20 2.21 -2.39 8.28
N VAL A 21 3.53 -2.23 8.29
CA VAL A 21 4.48 -3.25 7.84
C VAL A 21 5.29 -3.70 9.04
N VAL A 22 5.25 -4.99 9.33
CA VAL A 22 6.06 -5.63 10.38
C VAL A 22 6.99 -6.62 9.70
N ASP A 23 8.30 -6.47 9.92
CA ASP A 23 9.35 -7.18 9.20
C ASP A 23 9.21 -7.04 7.67
N ASN A 24 8.71 -8.10 7.01
CA ASN A 24 8.53 -8.19 5.56
C ASN A 24 7.06 -8.38 5.16
N THR A 25 6.15 -8.14 6.10
CA THR A 25 4.73 -8.44 5.94
C THR A 25 3.91 -7.17 6.12
N TYR A 26 3.07 -6.89 5.13
CA TYR A 26 2.08 -5.83 5.20
C TYR A 26 0.79 -6.36 5.82
N PHE A 27 0.26 -5.63 6.79
CA PHE A 27 -1.02 -5.90 7.43
C PHE A 27 -1.95 -4.71 7.21
N ALA A 28 -3.21 -4.98 6.91
CA ALA A 28 -4.24 -3.96 6.83
C ALA A 28 -5.58 -4.43 7.38
N ALA A 29 -6.37 -3.44 7.81
CA ALA A 29 -7.81 -3.55 7.97
C ALA A 29 -8.49 -2.71 6.86
N PRO A 30 -8.73 -3.29 5.66
CA PRO A 30 -9.24 -2.55 4.51
C PRO A 30 -10.61 -1.88 4.75
N ILE A 31 -11.46 -2.52 5.56
CA ILE A 31 -12.76 -1.98 5.98
C ILE A 31 -12.72 -1.74 7.50
N PRO A 32 -12.89 -0.49 7.98
CA PRO A 32 -12.96 -0.20 9.41
C PRO A 32 -14.05 -0.99 10.12
N GLY A 33 -13.73 -1.56 11.28
CA GLY A 33 -14.68 -2.32 12.11
C GLY A 33 -15.05 -3.72 11.57
N ALA A 34 -14.74 -4.05 10.32
CA ALA A 34 -14.92 -5.40 9.80
C ALA A 34 -13.97 -6.39 10.52
N PRO A 35 -14.30 -7.68 10.62
CA PRO A 35 -13.43 -8.66 11.27
C PRO A 35 -12.26 -9.13 10.37
N LEU A 36 -12.43 -9.08 9.05
CA LEU A 36 -11.42 -9.55 8.10
C LEU A 36 -10.23 -8.58 8.01
N ARG A 37 -9.04 -9.14 7.86
CA ARG A 37 -7.76 -8.44 7.70
C ARG A 37 -7.09 -8.92 6.42
N LEU A 38 -6.30 -8.04 5.82
CA LEU A 38 -5.44 -8.38 4.69
C LEU A 38 -4.01 -8.53 5.21
N ARG A 39 -3.36 -9.64 4.86
CA ARG A 39 -1.92 -9.87 5.05
C ARG A 39 -1.27 -10.02 3.68
N ILE A 40 -0.14 -9.36 3.44
CA ILE A 40 0.63 -9.50 2.21
C ILE A 40 2.09 -9.82 2.57
N ASP A 41 2.57 -10.96 2.12
CA ASP A 41 3.93 -11.47 2.35
C ASP A 41 4.68 -11.59 1.02
N PHE A 42 6.00 -11.54 1.02
CA PHE A 42 6.77 -11.91 -0.18
C PHE A 42 6.82 -13.43 -0.37
N THR A 43 6.57 -13.91 -1.59
CA THR A 43 6.71 -15.34 -1.91
C THR A 43 8.15 -15.67 -2.27
N ARG A 44 8.74 -16.61 -1.53
CA ARG A 44 10.06 -17.16 -1.85
C ARG A 44 9.99 -18.02 -3.10
N THR A 45 11.09 -18.03 -3.85
CA THR A 45 11.33 -18.99 -4.93
C THR A 45 12.04 -20.23 -4.39
N ILE A 46 12.41 -21.15 -5.28
CA ILE A 46 13.30 -22.28 -4.94
C ILE A 46 14.73 -21.83 -4.58
N HIS A 47 15.11 -20.59 -4.91
CA HIS A 47 16.42 -20.04 -4.58
C HIS A 47 16.37 -19.33 -3.24
N ALA A 48 17.39 -19.56 -2.41
CA ALA A 48 17.53 -18.90 -1.12
C ALA A 48 17.51 -17.38 -1.27
N ASP A 49 16.81 -16.72 -0.34
CA ASP A 49 16.71 -15.26 -0.23
C ASP A 49 16.23 -14.55 -1.51
N THR A 50 15.56 -15.29 -2.40
CA THR A 50 15.07 -14.81 -3.69
C THR A 50 13.55 -14.88 -3.69
N TYR A 51 12.92 -13.78 -4.08
CA TYR A 51 11.48 -13.58 -4.03
C TYR A 51 10.93 -13.33 -5.42
N GLY A 52 9.83 -14.02 -5.74
CA GLY A 52 9.23 -14.02 -7.07
C GLY A 52 7.80 -13.49 -7.13
N GLY A 53 7.30 -12.91 -6.04
CA GLY A 53 5.92 -12.47 -5.97
C GLY A 53 5.48 -12.01 -4.59
N LEU A 54 4.17 -11.82 -4.47
CA LEU A 54 3.45 -11.53 -3.25
C LEU A 54 2.42 -12.61 -2.97
N ARG A 55 2.23 -12.94 -1.70
CA ARG A 55 1.13 -13.77 -1.21
C ARG A 55 0.16 -12.88 -0.47
N LEU A 56 -1.05 -12.75 -0.98
CA LEU A 56 -2.13 -12.05 -0.32
C LEU A 56 -2.95 -13.08 0.45
N ALA A 57 -3.30 -12.77 1.68
CA ALA A 57 -4.15 -13.62 2.51
C ALA A 57 -5.22 -12.79 3.21
N VAL A 58 -6.44 -13.31 3.18
CA VAL A 58 -7.56 -12.81 3.97
C VAL A 58 -7.61 -13.60 5.27
N VAL A 59 -7.49 -12.89 6.39
CA VAL A 59 -7.35 -13.50 7.71
C VAL A 59 -8.47 -13.00 8.61
N HIS A 60 -9.09 -13.92 9.33
CA HIS A 60 -9.99 -13.63 10.44
C HIS A 60 -9.23 -13.85 11.76
N PRO A 61 -9.29 -12.94 12.75
CA PRO A 61 -8.52 -13.04 13.98
C PRO A 61 -8.75 -14.38 14.72
N ASP A 62 -9.99 -14.82 14.80
CA ASP A 62 -10.33 -16.05 15.54
C ASP A 62 -10.29 -17.34 14.70
N ARG A 63 -10.29 -17.23 13.37
CA ARG A 63 -10.40 -18.39 12.47
C ARG A 63 -9.15 -18.64 11.63
N GLY A 64 -8.17 -17.73 11.71
CA GLY A 64 -6.97 -17.79 10.90
C GLY A 64 -7.25 -17.40 9.45
N GLU A 65 -6.47 -17.98 8.55
CA GLU A 65 -6.56 -17.71 7.12
C GLU A 65 -7.86 -18.27 6.52
N ILE A 66 -8.61 -17.41 5.84
CA ILE A 66 -9.85 -17.75 5.15
C ILE A 66 -9.57 -18.09 3.69
N ASP A 67 -8.70 -17.29 3.05
CA ASP A 67 -8.33 -17.43 1.66
C ASP A 67 -6.95 -16.82 1.41
N ALA A 68 -6.27 -17.28 0.36
CA ALA A 68 -4.99 -16.72 -0.06
C ALA A 68 -4.70 -16.94 -1.55
N VAL A 69 -4.01 -15.98 -2.17
CA VAL A 69 -3.54 -16.05 -3.55
C VAL A 69 -2.07 -15.64 -3.64
N ALA A 70 -1.31 -16.28 -4.53
CA ALA A 70 0.04 -15.87 -4.88
C ALA A 70 0.02 -15.13 -6.23
N LEU A 71 0.60 -13.93 -6.23
CA LEU A 71 0.75 -13.05 -7.38
C LEU A 71 2.23 -13.02 -7.76
N SER A 72 2.58 -13.58 -8.92
CA SER A 72 3.98 -13.60 -9.34
C SER A 72 4.39 -12.24 -9.93
N PHE A 73 5.63 -11.83 -9.66
CA PHE A 73 6.21 -10.64 -10.26
C PHE A 73 6.36 -10.75 -11.77
N LEU A 74 6.61 -11.97 -12.27
CA LEU A 74 6.74 -12.22 -13.69
C LEU A 74 5.42 -12.01 -14.44
N ASP A 75 4.34 -12.62 -13.95
CA ASP A 75 3.01 -12.54 -14.58
C ASP A 75 2.42 -11.12 -14.52
N HIS A 76 2.88 -10.33 -13.54
CA HIS A 76 2.46 -8.93 -13.37
C HIS A 76 3.49 -7.92 -13.88
N GLY A 77 4.47 -8.37 -14.66
CA GLY A 77 5.42 -7.51 -15.38
C GLY A 77 6.30 -6.65 -14.47
N THR A 78 6.42 -7.00 -13.19
CA THR A 78 7.05 -6.16 -12.17
C THR A 78 8.48 -5.80 -12.53
N PHE A 79 9.26 -6.77 -13.00
CA PHE A 79 10.65 -6.55 -13.37
C PHE A 79 10.90 -6.57 -14.88
N HIS A 80 9.84 -6.52 -15.69
CA HIS A 80 9.93 -6.71 -17.13
C HIS A 80 10.93 -5.73 -17.79
N ARG A 81 10.79 -4.42 -17.55
CA ARG A 81 11.72 -3.41 -18.09
C ARG A 81 13.16 -3.59 -17.61
N ARG A 82 13.35 -3.96 -16.34
CA ARG A 82 14.69 -4.20 -15.75
C ARG A 82 15.35 -5.39 -16.43
N ASP A 83 14.60 -6.47 -16.60
CA ASP A 83 15.10 -7.71 -17.17
C ASP A 83 15.41 -7.55 -18.65
N GLU A 84 14.60 -6.79 -19.40
CA GLU A 84 14.89 -6.41 -20.78
C GLU A 84 16.16 -5.56 -20.88
N ALA A 85 16.28 -4.51 -20.07
CA ALA A 85 17.42 -3.60 -20.09
C ALA A 85 18.76 -4.28 -19.75
N THR A 86 18.70 -5.36 -18.97
CA THR A 86 19.88 -6.16 -18.56
C THR A 86 20.08 -7.41 -19.40
N ASN A 87 19.20 -7.67 -20.38
CA ASN A 87 19.16 -8.92 -21.15
C ASN A 87 19.15 -10.16 -20.25
N THR A 88 18.40 -10.08 -19.15
CA THR A 88 18.26 -11.17 -18.18
C THR A 88 17.51 -12.31 -18.82
N ARG A 89 18.21 -13.45 -18.97
CA ARG A 89 17.65 -14.63 -19.65
C ARG A 89 16.52 -15.24 -18.83
N PRO A 90 15.45 -15.73 -19.48
CA PRO A 90 14.46 -16.58 -18.84
C PRO A 90 15.11 -17.79 -18.15
N ASN A 91 14.44 -18.35 -17.14
CA ASN A 91 14.92 -19.50 -16.34
C ASN A 91 16.22 -19.25 -15.57
N THR A 92 16.58 -18.00 -15.34
CA THR A 92 17.65 -17.64 -14.40
C THR A 92 17.04 -17.19 -13.08
N LYS A 93 17.80 -17.28 -11.98
CA LYS A 93 17.29 -16.90 -10.66
C LYS A 93 16.85 -15.44 -10.57
N GLN A 94 17.36 -14.58 -11.45
CA GLN A 94 17.15 -13.13 -11.48
C GLN A 94 15.93 -12.72 -12.32
N HIS A 95 15.47 -13.57 -13.22
CA HIS A 95 14.38 -13.24 -14.14
C HIS A 95 13.04 -13.18 -13.40
N GLY A 96 12.40 -12.02 -13.41
CA GLY A 96 11.12 -11.80 -12.73
C GLY A 96 11.21 -11.85 -11.21
N THR A 97 12.39 -11.71 -10.61
CA THR A 97 12.59 -11.85 -9.15
C THR A 97 13.44 -10.71 -8.59
N PHE A 98 13.58 -10.68 -7.27
CA PHE A 98 14.69 -9.98 -6.62
C PHE A 98 15.25 -10.83 -5.48
N ASP A 99 16.50 -10.58 -5.10
CA ASP A 99 17.12 -11.23 -3.95
C ASP A 99 17.64 -10.22 -2.92
N THR A 100 17.96 -10.67 -1.71
CA THR A 100 18.45 -9.79 -0.64
C THR A 100 19.83 -9.17 -0.92
N TYR A 101 20.56 -9.67 -1.91
CA TYR A 101 21.94 -9.29 -2.20
C TYR A 101 21.97 -8.14 -3.22
N HIS A 102 21.91 -6.91 -2.74
CA HIS A 102 21.87 -5.71 -3.56
C HIS A 102 23.08 -4.81 -3.34
N ARG A 103 23.34 -3.94 -4.32
CA ARG A 103 24.37 -2.91 -4.21
C ARG A 103 23.97 -1.90 -3.12
N PRO A 104 24.91 -1.44 -2.27
CA PRO A 104 24.63 -0.40 -1.30
C PRO A 104 23.96 0.83 -1.93
N GLY A 105 22.93 1.35 -1.29
CA GLY A 105 22.21 2.56 -1.72
C GLY A 105 21.09 2.35 -2.74
N ARG A 106 20.79 1.12 -3.14
CA ARG A 106 19.67 0.77 -4.04
C ARG A 106 18.79 -0.30 -3.41
N PRO A 107 17.45 -0.19 -3.46
CA PRO A 107 16.61 -1.24 -2.92
C PRO A 107 16.78 -2.55 -3.70
N PRO A 108 16.57 -3.72 -3.06
CA PRO A 108 16.59 -5.03 -3.72
C PRO A 108 15.69 -5.12 -4.96
N TRP A 109 14.54 -4.46 -4.88
CA TRP A 109 13.48 -4.44 -5.89
C TRP A 109 13.64 -3.26 -6.86
N GLU A 110 14.83 -2.65 -6.97
CA GLU A 110 15.07 -1.57 -7.93
C GLU A 110 14.63 -1.96 -9.36
N GLY A 111 13.94 -1.03 -10.01
CA GLY A 111 13.38 -1.23 -11.35
C GLY A 111 12.02 -1.94 -11.36
N ALA A 112 11.43 -2.20 -10.19
CA ALA A 112 10.07 -2.70 -10.08
C ALA A 112 9.05 -1.69 -10.63
N VAL A 113 8.15 -2.17 -11.48
CA VAL A 113 6.95 -1.48 -11.94
C VAL A 113 5.75 -2.12 -11.23
N THR A 114 5.14 -1.40 -10.29
CA THR A 114 4.14 -1.95 -9.36
C THR A 114 2.71 -1.93 -9.89
N THR A 115 2.42 -1.27 -11.03
CA THR A 115 1.07 -1.09 -11.55
C THR A 115 0.32 -2.41 -11.73
N GLY A 116 0.91 -3.40 -12.40
CA GLY A 116 0.25 -4.70 -12.61
C GLY A 116 -0.03 -5.45 -11.31
N LEU A 117 0.88 -5.38 -10.33
CA LEU A 117 0.65 -5.95 -8.99
C LEU A 117 -0.47 -5.24 -8.26
N ARG A 118 -0.47 -3.90 -8.30
CA ARG A 118 -1.49 -3.08 -7.66
C ARG A 118 -2.88 -3.44 -8.19
N ASP A 119 -3.04 -3.52 -9.51
CA ASP A 119 -4.32 -3.85 -10.15
C ASP A 119 -4.80 -5.26 -9.74
N ALA A 120 -3.88 -6.23 -9.65
CA ALA A 120 -4.21 -7.57 -9.18
C ALA A 120 -4.61 -7.61 -7.69
N ILE A 121 -3.92 -6.82 -6.84
CA ILE A 121 -4.30 -6.64 -5.44
C ILE A 121 -5.70 -6.01 -5.34
N GLU A 122 -6.01 -5.01 -6.17
CA GLU A 122 -7.33 -4.38 -6.23
C GLU A 122 -8.42 -5.40 -6.54
N GLN A 123 -8.25 -6.18 -7.61
CA GLN A 123 -9.21 -7.19 -8.02
C GLN A 123 -9.45 -8.25 -6.94
N TYR A 124 -8.39 -8.75 -6.31
CA TYR A 124 -8.52 -9.72 -5.23
C TYR A 124 -9.24 -9.13 -4.01
N THR A 125 -8.86 -7.92 -3.62
CA THR A 125 -9.43 -7.27 -2.44
C THR A 125 -10.86 -6.77 -2.67
N ALA A 126 -11.28 -6.50 -3.90
CA ALA A 126 -12.67 -6.14 -4.22
C ALA A 126 -13.67 -7.26 -3.88
N VAL A 127 -13.25 -8.52 -3.96
CA VAL A 127 -14.08 -9.69 -3.60
C VAL A 127 -14.32 -9.77 -2.09
N TRP A 128 -13.25 -9.58 -1.31
CA TRP A 128 -13.26 -9.80 0.14
C TRP A 128 -13.55 -8.53 0.96
N PHE A 129 -13.29 -7.37 0.37
CA PHE A 129 -13.38 -6.05 1.01
C PHE A 129 -14.08 -5.06 0.06
N PRO A 130 -15.37 -5.30 -0.28
CA PRO A 130 -16.10 -4.43 -1.19
C PRO A 130 -16.10 -2.98 -0.68
N GLY A 131 -15.74 -2.04 -1.56
CA GLY A 131 -15.67 -0.61 -1.23
C GLY A 131 -14.39 -0.15 -0.53
N ALA A 132 -13.44 -1.04 -0.22
CA ALA A 132 -12.19 -0.66 0.45
C ALA A 132 -11.29 0.27 -0.37
N TRP A 133 -11.40 0.25 -1.71
CA TRP A 133 -10.64 1.13 -2.60
C TRP A 133 -11.32 2.48 -2.83
N THR A 134 -12.65 2.55 -2.69
CA THR A 134 -13.44 3.79 -2.79
C THR A 134 -13.49 4.56 -1.47
N ALA A 135 -13.37 3.87 -0.34
CA ALA A 135 -13.42 4.47 1.00
C ALA A 135 -12.20 5.36 1.33
N SER A 136 -11.19 5.39 0.47
CA SER A 136 -9.96 6.18 0.67
C SER A 136 -10.01 7.58 0.09
N ALA A 137 -11.18 8.03 -0.37
CA ALA A 137 -11.42 9.46 -0.45
C ALA A 137 -11.35 10.01 0.99
N PRO A 138 -10.45 10.97 1.31
CA PRO A 138 -10.43 11.55 2.63
C PRO A 138 -11.82 12.13 2.86
N SER A 139 -12.51 11.65 3.89
CA SER A 139 -13.63 12.37 4.48
C SER A 139 -13.08 13.71 4.92
N ARG A 140 -13.12 14.69 4.01
CA ARG A 140 -13.06 16.10 4.35
C ARG A 140 -14.36 16.32 5.11
N ALA A 141 -14.31 15.97 6.39
CA ALA A 141 -15.21 16.46 7.40
C ALA A 141 -15.49 17.91 7.04
N ALA A 142 -16.77 18.23 6.91
CA ALA A 142 -17.26 19.54 6.56
C ALA A 142 -16.78 20.57 7.61
N ALA A 143 -15.54 21.03 7.49
CA ALA A 143 -15.10 22.30 8.02
C ALA A 143 -15.67 23.38 7.10
N ARG A 144 -17.01 23.44 7.04
CA ARG A 144 -17.69 24.68 6.69
C ARG A 144 -17.81 25.44 8.00
N THR A 145 -16.69 26.03 8.39
CA THR A 145 -16.70 27.14 9.33
C THR A 145 -17.46 28.25 8.62
N GLU A 146 -18.70 28.48 9.02
CA GLU A 146 -19.41 29.70 8.68
C GLU A 146 -18.52 30.88 9.11
N PRO A 147 -18.22 31.84 8.23
CA PRO A 147 -17.65 33.10 8.68
C PRO A 147 -18.77 33.87 9.38
N THR A 148 -18.91 33.69 10.69
CA THR A 148 -19.58 34.69 11.52
C THR A 148 -18.69 35.93 11.52
N SER A 149 -19.04 36.89 10.66
CA SER A 149 -18.48 38.23 10.67
C SER A 149 -18.69 38.86 12.05
N PRO A 150 -17.65 39.33 12.75
CA PRO A 150 -17.84 40.07 13.99
C PRO A 150 -18.41 41.46 13.68
N ALA A 151 -19.65 41.69 14.11
CA ALA A 151 -20.26 43.01 14.12
C ALA A 151 -19.47 43.95 15.04
N VAL A 152 -19.00 45.06 14.49
CA VAL A 152 -18.29 46.12 15.22
C VAL A 152 -19.25 46.78 16.21
N PRO A 153 -18.95 46.82 17.52
CA PRO A 153 -19.78 47.55 18.47
C PRO A 153 -19.55 49.07 18.31
N VAL A 154 -20.61 49.80 17.94
CA VAL A 154 -20.66 51.26 17.98
C VAL A 154 -20.86 51.69 19.43
N THR A 155 -19.80 52.13 20.10
CA THR A 155 -19.91 52.79 21.40
C THR A 155 -19.94 54.31 21.17
N ARG A 156 -21.13 54.91 21.25
CA ARG A 156 -21.29 56.37 21.35
C ARG A 156 -21.18 56.77 22.81
N SER A 157 -20.09 57.43 23.18
CA SER A 157 -19.94 58.09 24.48
C SER A 157 -20.04 59.60 24.32
N GLY A 158 -20.95 60.20 25.08
CA GLY A 158 -20.63 61.45 25.79
C GLY A 158 -21.16 62.77 25.21
N THR A 159 -22.32 63.17 25.73
CA THR A 159 -22.83 64.54 25.82
C THR A 159 -21.84 65.48 26.55
N ARG A 160 -21.64 66.72 26.06
CA ARG A 160 -21.47 67.91 26.93
C ARG A 160 -21.77 69.22 26.19
N ALA A 161 -22.54 70.08 26.87
CA ALA A 161 -22.94 71.43 26.48
C ALA A 161 -21.83 72.48 26.64
N ARG A 162 -21.87 73.53 25.82
CA ARG A 162 -21.96 74.93 26.26
C ARG A 162 -22.46 75.82 25.12
#